data_AF-A0AAN8X4X2-F1
#
_entry.id   AF-A0AAN8X4X2-F1
#
_cell.length_a   1.000
_cell.length_b   1.000
_cell.length_c   1.000
_cell.angle_alpha   90.00
_cell.angle_beta   90.00
_cell.angle_gamma   90.00
#
_symmetry.space_group_name_H-M   'P 1'
#
loop_
_entity.id
_entity.type
_entity.pdbx_description
1 polymer ?
#
loop_
_entity_poly.entity_id
_entity_poly.type
_entity_poly.pdbx_seq_one_letter_code
_entity_poly.pdbx_strand_id
1 'polypeptide(L)' 'MAPTYEELGRKFVGHNQVTIAKVDCTQEINRGLCSAQNVNGFPTVVLYKTGEKVEEYKGDRSLDDMAAFITKNLHDEL' A
#
# COMPACT_ATOMS: atom_id res chain seq x y z
N MET A 1 9.47 -3.23 8.48
CA MET A 1 8.18 -3.24 7.73
C MET A 1 8.05 -4.41 6.79
N ALA A 2 9.12 -4.89 6.12
CA ALA A 2 8.98 -6.00 5.16
C ALA A 2 8.22 -7.24 5.70
N PRO A 3 8.52 -7.79 6.90
CA PRO A 3 7.80 -8.98 7.39
C PRO A 3 6.30 -8.72 7.61
N THR A 4 5.96 -7.57 8.21
CA THR A 4 4.57 -7.16 8.47
C THR A 4 3.80 -6.93 7.17
N TYR A 5 4.43 -6.32 6.16
CA TYR A 5 3.77 -6.03 4.88
C TYR A 5 3.55 -7.30 4.05
N GLU A 6 4.44 -8.30 4.17
CA GLU A 6 4.21 -9.62 3.59
C GLU A 6 3.07 -10.37 4.27
N GLU A 7 2.95 -10.25 5.59
CA GLU A 7 1.82 -10.82 6.33
C GLU A 7 0.50 -10.13 5.98
N LEU A 8 0.52 -8.81 5.81
CA LEU A 8 -0.61 -8.05 5.28
C LEU A 8 -1.01 -8.56 3.90
N GLY A 9 -0.03 -8.75 3.02
CA GLY A 9 -0.23 -9.38 1.72
C GLY A 9 -0.97 -10.70 1.85
N ARG A 10 -0.45 -11.63 2.67
CA ARG A 10 -1.08 -12.94 2.94
C ARG A 10 -2.51 -12.82 3.46
N LYS A 11 -2.78 -11.86 4.36
CA LYS A 11 -4.12 -11.63 4.94
C LYS A 11 -5.16 -11.23 3.90
N PHE A 12 -4.76 -10.51 2.84
CA PHE A 12 -5.65 -10.04 1.77
C PHE A 12 -5.53 -10.83 0.46
N VAL A 13 -4.73 -11.90 0.41
CA VAL A 13 -4.68 -12.80 -0.77
C VAL A 13 -6.09 -13.34 -1.03
N GLY A 14 -6.57 -13.16 -2.26
CA GLY A 14 -7.88 -13.65 -2.70
C GLY A 14 -9.05 -12.71 -2.41
N HIS A 15 -8.82 -11.56 -1.77
CA HIS A 15 -9.86 -10.54 -1.65
C HIS A 15 -10.12 -9.89 -3.02
N ASN A 16 -11.37 -9.84 -3.46
CA ASN A 16 -11.76 -9.36 -4.80
C ASN A 16 -11.52 -7.86 -5.02
N GLN A 17 -11.56 -7.05 -3.96
CA GLN A 17 -11.41 -5.60 -4.02
C GLN A 17 -10.05 -5.08 -3.51
N VAL A 18 -9.19 -5.93 -2.95
CA VAL A 18 -7.92 -5.50 -2.35
C VAL A 18 -6.77 -6.20 -3.02
N THR A 19 -5.82 -5.41 -3.53
CA THR A 19 -4.54 -5.90 -4.01
C THR A 19 -3.42 -5.25 -3.21
N ILE A 20 -2.58 -6.07 -2.58
CA ILE A 20 -1.37 -5.60 -1.89
C ILE A 20 -0.19 -5.78 -2.85
N ALA A 21 0.42 -4.67 -3.25
CA ALA A 21 1.51 -4.65 -4.22
C ALA A 21 2.77 -4.02 -3.61
N LYS A 22 3.94 -4.44 -4.09
CA LYS A 22 5.23 -3.85 -3.75
C LYS A 22 5.97 -3.44 -5.01
N VAL A 23 6.59 -2.26 -4.98
CA VAL A 23 7.46 -1.76 -6.03
C VAL A 23 8.84 -1.53 -5.44
N ASP A 24 9.87 -2.13 -6.05
CA ASP A 24 11.25 -1.91 -5.64
C ASP A 24 11.82 -0.71 -6.40
N CYS A 25 11.77 0.45 -5.76
CA CYS A 25 12.27 1.72 -6.30
C CYS A 25 13.80 1.81 -6.38
N THR A 26 14.55 0.81 -5.88
CA THR A 26 16.01 0.78 -6.01
C THR A 26 16.45 0.30 -7.40
N GLN A 27 15.56 -0.45 -8.08
CA GLN A 27 15.79 -0.94 -9.44
C GLN A 27 15.64 0.19 -10.46
N GLU A 28 16.60 0.29 -11.39
CA GLU A 28 16.63 1.34 -12.42
C GLU A 28 15.31 1.44 -13.20
N ILE A 29 14.73 0.28 -13.57
CA ILE A 29 13.48 0.19 -14.32
C ILE A 29 12.28 0.86 -13.61
N ASN A 30 12.31 0.94 -12.27
CA ASN A 30 11.22 1.50 -11.47
C ASN A 30 11.47 2.95 -11.04
N ARG A 31 12.67 3.50 -11.25
CA ARG A 31 13.03 4.85 -10.77
C ARG A 31 12.10 5.93 -11.33
N GLY A 32 11.77 5.85 -12.62
CA GLY A 32 10.83 6.78 -13.27
C GLY A 32 9.44 6.73 -12.66
N LEU A 33 8.92 5.52 -12.38
CA LEU A 33 7.64 5.32 -11.71
C LEU A 33 7.66 5.93 -10.30
N CYS A 34 8.67 5.61 -9.50
CA CYS A 34 8.74 6.08 -8.11
C CYS A 34 8.89 7.61 -8.02
N SER A 35 9.64 8.22 -8.94
CA SER A 35 9.71 9.69 -9.05
C SER A 35 8.36 10.29 -9.44
N ALA A 36 7.67 9.73 -10.45
CA ALA A 36 6.35 10.20 -10.86
C ALA A 36 5.28 10.06 -9.75
N GLN A 37 5.43 9.07 -8.88
CA GLN A 37 4.56 8.86 -7.72
C GLN A 37 5.00 9.66 -6.46
N ASN A 38 6.00 10.53 -6.59
CA ASN A 38 6.57 11.36 -5.51
C ASN A 38 7.07 10.55 -4.30
N VAL A 39 7.67 9.38 -4.55
CA VAL A 39 8.29 8.57 -3.49
C VAL A 39 9.63 9.18 -3.09
N ASN A 40 9.63 9.94 -2.00
CA ASN A 40 10.80 10.68 -1.51
C ASN A 40 11.57 9.97 -0.36
N GLY A 41 11.05 8.86 0.13
CA GLY A 41 11.65 8.09 1.22
C GLY A 41 11.10 6.67 1.26
N PHE A 42 11.77 5.79 1.99
CA PHE A 42 11.34 4.40 2.13
C PHE A 42 11.13 4.02 3.59
N PRO A 43 10.15 3.16 3.88
CA PRO A 43 9.05 2.77 2.99
C PRO A 43 7.96 3.87 2.91
N THR A 44 7.33 4.00 1.73
CA THR A 44 6.12 4.80 1.52
C THR A 44 4.99 3.85 1.11
N VAL A 45 3.87 3.90 1.83
CA VAL A 45 2.69 3.09 1.55
C VAL A 45 1.57 4.03 1.11
N VAL A 46 0.98 3.72 -0.04
CA VAL A 46 -0.02 4.58 -0.70
C VAL A 46 -1.25 3.75 -1.02
N LEU A 47 -2.42 4.29 -0.71
CA LEU A 47 -3.70 3.75 -1.13
C LEU A 47 -4.05 4.28 -2.52
N TYR A 48 -4.37 3.36 -3.43
CA TYR A 48 -4.93 3.68 -4.73
C TYR A 48 -6.35 3.12 -4.82
N LYS A 49 -7.28 3.91 -5.38
CA LYS A 49 -8.64 3.47 -5.74
C LYS A 49 -8.89 3.79 -7.20
N THR A 50 -9.42 2.82 -7.95
CA THR A 50 -9.76 2.99 -9.38
C THR A 50 -8.64 3.61 -10.24
N GLY A 51 -7.37 3.34 -9.91
CA GLY A 51 -6.20 3.87 -10.62
C GLY A 51 -5.69 5.23 -10.11
N GLU A 52 -6.37 5.86 -9.16
CA GLU A 52 -6.00 7.18 -8.62
C GLU A 52 -5.40 7.06 -7.22
N LYS A 53 -4.40 7.90 -6.93
CA LYS A 53 -3.78 8.02 -5.60
C LYS A 53 -4.75 8.72 -4.65
N VAL A 54 -5.17 8.04 -3.60
CA VAL A 54 -6.13 8.56 -2.61
C VAL A 54 -5.40 9.20 -1.44
N GLU A 55 -4.61 8.40 -0.71
CA GLU A 55 -3.91 8.86 0.48
C GLU A 55 -2.64 8.06 0.75
N GLU A 56 -1.71 8.68 1.47
CA GLU A 56 -0.53 8.00 2.00
C GLU A 56 -0.84 7.49 3.40
N TYR A 57 -0.48 6.24 3.68
CA TYR A 57 -0.64 5.65 4.98
C TYR A 57 0.37 6.25 5.97
N LYS A 58 -0.15 6.88 7.03
CA LYS A 58 0.64 7.52 8.10
C LYS A 58 0.44 6.87 9.46
N GLY A 59 -0.25 5.73 9.49
CA GLY A 59 -0.50 4.95 10.70
C GLY A 59 0.74 4.25 11.23
N ASP A 60 0.57 3.48 12.29
CA ASP A 60 1.62 2.67 12.86
C ASP A 60 1.99 1.50 11.92
N ARG A 61 3.13 0.87 12.19
CA ARG A 61 3.70 -0.14 11.29
C ARG A 61 3.28 -1.57 11.67
N SER A 62 2.22 -1.73 12.46
CA SER A 62 1.67 -3.02 12.85
C SER A 62 0.77 -3.59 11.75
N LEU A 63 0.55 -4.91 11.81
CA LEU A 63 -0.35 -5.59 10.89
C LEU A 63 -1.80 -5.13 11.08
N ASP A 64 -2.20 -4.93 12.34
CA ASP A 64 -3.58 -4.63 12.70
C ASP A 64 -3.98 -3.23 12.25
N ASP A 65 -3.11 -2.23 12.44
CA ASP A 65 -3.39 -0.86 12.00
C ASP A 65 -3.48 -0.77 10.46
N MET A 66 -2.57 -1.44 9.74
CA MET A 66 -2.63 -1.50 8.27
C MET A 66 -3.90 -2.21 7.77
N ALA A 67 -4.30 -3.31 8.42
CA ALA A 67 -5.51 -4.03 8.06
C ALA A 67 -6.78 -3.22 8.37
N ALA A 68 -6.79 -2.50 9.48
CA ALA A 68 -7.88 -1.59 9.84
C ALA A 68 -8.00 -0.44 8.84
N PHE A 69 -6.86 0.13 8.41
CA PHE A 69 -6.81 1.17 7.39
C PHE A 69 -7.41 0.73 6.05
N ILE A 70 -7.07 -0.48 5.58
CA ILE A 70 -7.67 -1.07 4.36
C ILE A 70 -9.17 -1.26 4.57
N THR A 71 -9.56 -1.89 5.68
CA THR A 71 -10.97 -2.21 5.97
C THR A 71 -11.83 -0.96 6.02
N LYS A 72 -11.39 0.09 6.72
CA LYS A 72 -12.07 1.38 6.76
C LYS A 72 -12.33 1.93 5.35
N ASN A 73 -11.29 1.93 4.52
CA ASN A 73 -11.37 2.45 3.16
C ASN A 73 -12.20 1.60 2.20
N LEU A 74 -12.51 0.34 2.53
CA LEU A 74 -13.50 -0.47 1.79
C LEU A 74 -14.94 -0.12 2.16
N HIS A 75 -15.19 0.32 3.40
CA HIS A 75 -16.54 0.57 3.92
C HIS A 75 -17.04 1.99 3.66
N ASP A 76 -16.15 2.95 3.40
CA ASP A 76 -16.52 4.34 3.08
C ASP A 76 -17.33 4.49 1.75
N GLU A 77 -17.72 3.39 1.09
CA GLU A 77 -18.61 3.34 -0.08
C GLU A 77 -20.10 3.05 0.25
N LEU A 78 -20.52 3.14 1.52
CA LEU A 78 -21.93 2.99 1.94
C LEU A 78 -22.55 4.31 2.43
#